data_AF-F0F4B5-F1
#
_entry.id   AF-F0F4B5-F1
#
_cell.length_a   1.000
_cell.length_b   1.000
_cell.length_c   1.000
_cell.angle_alpha   90.00
_cell.angle_beta   90.00
_cell.angle_gamma   90.00
#
_symmetry.space_group_name_H-M   'P 1'
#
loop_
_entity.id
_entity.type
_entity.pdbx_description
1 polymer ?
#
loop_
_entity_poly.entity_id
_entity_poly.type
_entity_poly.pdbx_seq_one_letter_code
_entity_poly.pdbx_strand_id
1 'polypeptide(L)' 'MKDFNLTSAKDGAKVCTKDGKSVRLLAFDRESASFPIVGLIENRKVCCYTIDGKYYADKDSDNDLRMV' A
#
# COMPACT_ATOMS: atom_id res chain seq x y z
N MET A 1 -8.44 10.37 5.06
CA MET A 1 -8.03 9.01 5.46
C MET A 1 -6.86 9.10 6.42
N LYS A 2 -6.68 8.11 7.30
CA LYS A 2 -5.55 8.07 8.24
C LYS A 2 -4.28 7.63 7.51
N ASP A 3 -3.12 8.00 8.05
CA ASP A 3 -1.83 7.55 7.53
C ASP A 3 -1.73 6.02 7.56
N PHE A 4 -1.02 5.45 6.58
CA PHE A 4 -0.84 4.02 6.47
C PHE A 4 -0.15 3.45 7.73
N ASN A 5 -0.62 2.29 8.18
CA ASN A 5 -0.03 1.56 9.28
C ASN A 5 0.18 0.10 8.86
N LEU A 6 1.45 -0.31 8.75
CA LEU A 6 1.82 -1.65 8.30
C LEU A 6 1.29 -2.75 9.22
N THR A 7 1.32 -2.55 10.54
CA THR A 7 0.85 -3.53 11.52
C THR A 7 -0.65 -3.77 11.36
N SER A 8 -1.45 -2.71 11.38
CA SER A 8 -2.90 -2.81 11.16
C SER A 8 -3.24 -3.43 9.81
N ALA A 9 -2.49 -3.10 8.77
CA ALA A 9 -2.70 -3.67 7.43
C ALA A 9 -2.40 -5.18 7.39
N LYS A 10 -1.35 -5.65 8.09
CA LYS A 10 -1.06 -7.08 8.27
C LYS A 10 -2.14 -7.80 9.07
N ASP A 11 -2.76 -7.11 10.03
CA ASP A 11 -3.90 -7.62 10.81
C ASP A 11 -5.22 -7.62 10.02
N GLY A 12 -5.20 -7.27 8.73
CA GLY A 12 -6.35 -7.31 7.84
C GLY A 12 -7.21 -6.05 7.83
N ALA A 13 -6.74 -4.94 8.42
CA ALA A 13 -7.42 -3.66 8.30
C ALA A 13 -7.48 -3.20 6.84
N LYS A 14 -8.58 -2.55 6.47
CA LYS A 14 -8.81 -2.10 5.10
C LYS A 14 -7.87 -0.93 4.75
N VAL A 15 -7.35 -0.99 3.54
CA VAL A 15 -6.50 0.04 2.95
C VAL A 15 -7.06 0.54 1.63
N CYS A 16 -6.73 1.78 1.31
CA CYS A 16 -7.04 2.41 0.03
C CYS A 16 -5.85 3.27 -0.41
N THR A 17 -5.86 3.72 -1.65
CA THR A 17 -4.94 4.77 -2.10
C THR A 17 -5.35 6.12 -1.53
N LYS A 18 -4.44 7.10 -1.56
CA LYS A 18 -4.69 8.49 -1.13
C LYS A 18 -5.85 9.13 -1.89
N ASP A 19 -6.06 8.76 -3.16
CA ASP A 19 -7.21 9.18 -3.96
C ASP A 19 -8.50 8.35 -3.75
N GLY A 20 -8.46 7.35 -2.86
CA GLY A 20 -9.64 6.59 -2.43
C GLY A 20 -9.97 5.33 -3.22
N LYS A 21 -9.09 4.89 -4.12
CA LYS A 21 -9.25 3.58 -4.78
C LYS A 21 -9.02 2.45 -3.79
N SER A 22 -9.85 1.41 -3.89
CA SER A 22 -9.69 0.21 -3.07
C SER A 22 -8.36 -0.51 -3.37
N VAL A 23 -7.68 -0.97 -2.33
CA VAL A 23 -6.44 -1.76 -2.46
C VAL A 23 -6.59 -3.07 -1.69
N ARG A 24 -6.25 -4.18 -2.35
CA ARG A 24 -6.07 -5.47 -1.68
C ARG A 24 -4.59 -5.77 -1.55
N LEU A 25 -4.08 -5.83 -0.32
CA LEU A 25 -2.70 -6.24 -0.06
C LEU A 25 -2.58 -7.76 -0.21
N LEU A 26 -1.51 -8.20 -0.86
CA LEU A 26 -1.28 -9.58 -1.27
C LEU A 26 -0.06 -10.18 -0.56
N ALA A 27 1.00 -9.38 -0.35
CA ALA A 27 2.23 -9.81 0.30
C ALA A 27 2.91 -8.62 1.00
N PHE A 28 3.77 -8.91 1.97
CA PHE A 28 4.49 -7.90 2.78
C PHE A 28 6.00 -8.18 2.88
N ASP A 29 6.46 -9.21 2.20
CA ASP A 29 7.77 -9.86 2.33
C ASP A 29 8.41 -10.10 0.96
N ARG A 30 7.99 -9.36 -0.07
CA ARG A 30 8.66 -9.40 -1.39
C ARG A 30 10.13 -9.10 -1.20
N GLU A 31 11.00 -9.89 -1.83
CA GLU A 31 12.45 -9.73 -1.81
C GLU A 31 12.88 -8.42 -2.49
N SER A 32 12.74 -7.31 -1.76
CA SER A 32 13.09 -5.97 -2.19
C SER A 32 13.28 -5.09 -0.98
N ALA A 33 14.46 -4.49 -0.86
CA ALA A 33 14.78 -3.57 0.24
C ALA A 33 13.87 -2.33 0.26
N SER A 34 13.45 -1.84 -0.92
CA SER A 34 12.71 -0.59 -1.03
C SER A 34 11.20 -0.78 -1.10
N PHE A 35 10.71 -1.84 -1.75
CA PHE A 35 9.27 -2.04 -1.97
C PHE A 35 8.83 -3.48 -1.64
N PRO A 36 8.79 -3.87 -0.35
CA PRO A 36 8.46 -5.22 0.06
C PRO A 36 6.96 -5.55 0.04
N ILE A 37 6.09 -4.54 0.02
CA ILE A 37 4.62 -4.72 0.04
C ILE A 37 4.11 -4.86 -1.39
N VAL A 38 3.20 -5.81 -1.63
CA VAL A 38 2.51 -5.99 -2.91
C VAL A 38 1.02 -5.79 -2.71
N GLY A 39 0.40 -4.97 -3.56
CA GLY A 39 -1.03 -4.70 -3.54
C GLY A 39 -1.67 -4.69 -4.92
N LEU A 40 -2.99 -4.79 -4.94
CA LEU A 40 -3.82 -4.79 -6.14
C LEU A 40 -4.84 -3.64 -6.05
N ILE A 41 -4.62 -2.58 -6.83
CA ILE A 41 -5.51 -1.42 -6.91
C ILE A 41 -6.74 -1.79 -7.75
N GLU A 42 -7.94 -1.54 -7.22
CA GLU A 42 -9.25 -1.81 -7.85
C GLU A 42 -9.41 -3.23 -8.39
N ASN A 43 -8.71 -4.20 -7.79
CA ASN A 43 -8.65 -5.58 -8.30
C ASN A 43 -8.13 -5.69 -9.76
N ARG A 44 -7.37 -4.70 -10.25
CA ARG A 44 -6.95 -4.58 -11.66
C ARG A 44 -5.45 -4.42 -11.82
N LYS A 45 -4.82 -3.56 -11.03
CA LYS A 45 -3.41 -3.17 -11.23
C LYS A 45 -2.55 -3.63 -10.05
N VAL A 46 -1.56 -4.48 -10.33
CA VAL A 46 -0.56 -4.89 -9.34
C VAL A 46 0.43 -3.75 -9.12
N CYS A 47 0.71 -3.43 -7.87
CA CYS A 47 1.60 -2.35 -7.44
C CYS A 47 2.46 -2.81 -6.26
N CYS A 48 3.64 -2.21 -6.12
CA CYS A 48 4.52 -2.47 -4.99
C CYS A 48 4.70 -1.19 -4.17
N TYR A 49 4.81 -1.33 -2.85
CA TYR A 49 4.88 -0.21 -1.91
C TYR A 49 6.04 -0.38 -0.94
N THR A 50 6.55 0.75 -0.45
CA THR A 50 7.49 0.78 0.68
C THR A 50 6.81 0.32 1.96
N ILE A 51 7.60 0.07 3.02
CA ILE A 51 7.06 -0.26 4.35
C ILE A 51 6.12 0.82 4.93
N ASP A 52 6.29 2.06 4.48
CA ASP A 52 5.46 3.21 4.86
C ASP A 52 4.24 3.38 3.94
N GLY A 53 4.02 2.44 3.02
CA GLY A 53 2.89 2.46 2.10
C GLY A 53 3.07 3.43 0.92
N LYS A 54 4.30 3.89 0.65
CA LYS A 54 4.56 4.81 -0.47
C LYS A 54 4.62 4.09 -1.81
N TYR A 55 4.04 4.69 -2.84
CA TYR A 55 4.13 4.20 -4.22
C TYR A 55 5.47 4.58 -4.88
N TYR A 56 6.04 5.73 -4.52
CA TYR A 56 7.39 6.13 -4.89
C TYR A 56 8.20 6.41 -3.62
N ALA A 57 9.49 6.04 -3.59
CA ALA A 57 10.32 6.20 -2.40
C ALA A 57 10.65 7.67 -2.08
N ASP A 58 10.69 8.52 -3.09
CA ASP A 58 11.23 9.88 -3.06
C ASP A 58 10.18 10.98 -3.25
N LYS A 59 8.93 10.61 -3.52
CA LYS A 59 7.85 11.58 -3.77
C LYS A 59 6.48 11.05 -3.37
N ASP A 60 5.58 12.00 -3.12
CA ASP A 60 4.16 11.72 -2.90
C ASP A 60 3.47 11.22 -4.17
N SER A 61 2.53 10.30 -3.98
CA SER A 61 1.65 9.82 -5.05
C SER A 61 0.20 9.76 -4.56
N ASP A 62 -0.73 9.99 -5.48
CA ASP A 62 -2.15 9.70 -5.28
C ASP A 62 -2.40 8.21 -5.02
N ASN A 63 -1.46 7.34 -5.44
CA ASN A 63 -1.53 5.91 -5.19
C ASN A 63 -0.93 5.48 -3.84
N ASP A 64 -0.37 6.40 -3.04
CA ASP A 64 0.16 6.07 -1.70
C ASP A 64 -0.94 5.43 -0.84
N LEU A 65 -0.59 4.42 -0.05
CA LEU A 65 -1.55 3.73 0.81
C LEU A 65 -2.00 4.63 1.96
N ARG A 66 -3.25 4.42 2.36
CA ARG A 66 -3.91 5.04 3.50
C ARG A 66 -4.83 4.02 4.16
N MET A 67 -5.06 4.19 5.46
CA MET A 67 -6.05 3.39 6.18
C MET A 67 -7.45 3.95 5.92
N VAL A 68 -8.42 3.04 5.71
CA VAL A 68 -9.84 3.39 5.58
C VAL A 68 -10.40 3.84 6.93
#